data_AF-A0AB38X4W2-F1
#
_entry.id   AF-A0AB38X4W2-F1
#
_cell.length_a   1.000
_cell.length_b   1.000
_cell.length_c   1.000
_cell.angle_alpha   90.00
_cell.angle_beta   90.00
_cell.angle_gamma   90.00
#
_symmetry.space_group_name_H-M   'P 1'
#
loop_
_entity.id
_entity.type
_entity.pdbx_description
1 polymer ?
#
loop_
_entity_poly.entity_id
_entity_poly.type
_entity_poly.pdbx_seq_one_letter_code
_entity_poly.pdbx_strand_id
1 'polypeptide(L)'
;MLRKLGLSLIVIGGVLTIGTKNVNAASFASGDSIVSMTTRNNYIHDSKYRYLVTKKNAIAYKAIGKAPDYTASVSISKNVPLTVRQTVEGGHIVTEPQSTDKLFLSNDKQFVYSSDVKSLSKKQIKVLAKDSKKWSSKIGKKSVQAVGYYTGDGYEKINGYLRNGKGQKKVVKKAQLVQKGISKFKLRYNTTVYRGISNKGLKLSLNNRGLSVGSIYQDKAFSSTSLSKQVALGFSSQCLLRINIPAGSHGAYIDPISKNKGEKEYLLKEGQKLIVTKIQNVSYTEATKMYLIKNKGSKVVQHTTNNVKGNYKLITLNLLN
;
A
#
# COMPACT_ATOMS: atom_id res chain seq x y z
N MET A 1 18.30 1.31 23.08
CA MET A 1 18.43 2.48 22.17
C MET A 1 18.72 1.97 20.75
N LEU A 2 17.83 2.15 19.77
CA LEU A 2 18.15 1.86 18.36
C LEU A 2 17.94 3.09 17.48
N ARG A 3 19.01 3.43 16.76
CA ARG A 3 19.24 4.65 15.98
C ARG A 3 18.52 4.65 14.62
N LYS A 4 18.39 5.87 14.11
CA LYS A 4 17.82 6.35 12.83
C LYS A 4 18.07 5.43 11.62
N LEU A 5 17.01 5.20 10.85
CA LEU A 5 17.07 4.78 9.44
C LEU A 5 17.12 6.04 8.57
N GLY A 6 18.25 6.27 7.92
CA GLY A 6 18.38 7.22 6.81
C GLY A 6 18.09 6.51 5.50
N LEU A 7 17.16 7.06 4.70
CA LEU A 7 17.05 6.74 3.29
C LEU A 7 18.13 7.58 2.56
N SER A 8 19.08 6.94 1.89
CA SER A 8 19.85 7.61 0.84
C SER A 8 19.16 7.37 -0.49
N LEU A 9 18.94 8.45 -1.24
CA LEU A 9 18.34 8.46 -2.58
C LEU A 9 19.47 8.80 -3.57
N ILE A 10 19.72 7.93 -4.55
CA ILE A 10 20.63 8.22 -5.67
C ILE A 10 19.85 7.92 -6.96
N VAL A 11 19.83 8.88 -7.88
CA VAL A 11 19.16 8.78 -9.19
C VAL A 11 20.26 8.69 -10.25
N ILE A 12 20.29 7.60 -11.00
CA ILE A 12 21.12 7.45 -12.21
C ILE A 12 20.16 6.93 -13.29
N GLY A 13 20.01 7.68 -14.38
CA GLY A 13 19.28 7.31 -15.61
C GLY A 13 18.08 6.37 -15.45
N GLY A 14 16.87 6.91 -15.26
CA GLY A 14 15.62 6.16 -15.32
C GLY A 14 15.36 5.14 -14.19
N VAL A 15 16.35 4.84 -13.34
CA VAL A 15 16.25 3.89 -12.24
C VAL A 15 16.39 4.61 -10.91
N LEU A 16 15.35 4.54 -10.07
CA LEU A 16 15.40 5.05 -8.69
C LEU A 16 15.86 3.93 -7.75
N THR A 17 16.97 4.16 -7.04
CA THR A 17 17.50 3.23 -6.03
C THR A 17 17.06 3.64 -4.63
N ILE A 18 16.47 2.71 -3.87
CA ILE A 18 16.08 2.93 -2.46
C ILE A 18 16.60 1.78 -1.59
N GLY A 19 17.49 2.08 -0.65
CA GLY A 19 18.06 1.14 0.33
C GLY A 19 17.27 1.06 1.64
N THR A 20 17.20 -0.14 2.23
CA THR A 20 16.62 -0.39 3.56
C THR A 20 17.50 -1.36 4.35
N LYS A 21 17.56 -1.19 5.68
CA LYS A 21 18.37 -2.01 6.58
C LYS A 21 17.53 -2.49 7.77
N ASN A 22 17.50 -3.78 8.04
CA ASN A 22 16.82 -4.37 9.19
C ASN A 22 17.80 -5.16 10.05
N VAL A 23 17.56 -5.17 11.36
CA VAL A 23 18.36 -5.90 12.34
C VAL A 23 17.41 -6.69 13.24
N ASN A 24 17.61 -8.00 13.33
CA ASN A 24 16.87 -8.88 14.23
C ASN A 24 17.86 -9.56 15.18
N ALA A 25 17.43 -9.86 16.40
CA ALA A 25 18.25 -10.54 17.40
C ALA A 25 17.44 -11.64 18.09
N ALA A 26 18.06 -12.78 18.32
CA ALA A 26 17.52 -13.89 19.11
C ALA A 26 18.56 -14.31 20.16
N SER A 27 18.13 -14.51 21.39
CA SER A 27 18.97 -14.92 22.52
C SER A 27 18.71 -16.37 22.91
N PHE A 28 19.76 -17.10 23.27
CA PHE A 28 19.70 -18.47 23.75
C PHE A 28 19.77 -18.53 25.27
N ALA A 29 19.31 -19.65 25.86
CA ALA A 29 19.40 -19.89 27.31
C ALA A 29 20.84 -19.86 27.82
N SER A 30 21.84 -20.11 26.96
CA SER A 30 23.27 -19.99 27.26
C SER A 30 23.78 -18.55 27.38
N GLY A 31 22.92 -17.54 27.14
CA GLY A 31 23.23 -16.10 27.10
C GLY A 31 23.95 -15.63 25.83
N ASP A 32 24.34 -16.53 24.94
CA ASP A 32 24.74 -16.19 23.58
C ASP A 32 23.55 -15.60 22.79
N SER A 33 23.83 -14.76 21.81
CA SER A 33 22.82 -14.15 20.94
C SER A 33 23.23 -14.25 19.47
N ILE A 34 22.27 -14.57 18.60
CA ILE A 34 22.45 -14.42 17.16
C ILE A 34 21.78 -13.12 16.71
N VAL A 35 22.53 -12.29 16.01
CA VAL A 35 22.04 -11.08 15.37
C VAL A 35 22.10 -11.25 13.86
N SER A 36 20.98 -11.05 13.18
CA SER A 36 20.92 -10.97 11.73
C SER A 36 20.76 -9.53 11.27
N MET A 37 21.49 -9.14 10.24
CA MET A 37 21.43 -7.83 9.61
C MET A 37 21.16 -8.00 8.12
N THR A 38 19.98 -7.61 7.69
CA THR A 38 19.55 -7.70 6.29
C THR A 38 19.53 -6.31 5.66
N THR A 39 20.25 -6.15 4.54
CA THR A 39 20.23 -4.93 3.72
C THR A 39 19.59 -5.24 2.39
N ARG A 40 18.54 -4.50 2.01
CA ARG A 40 17.86 -4.65 0.72
C ARG A 40 17.95 -3.35 -0.08
N ASN A 41 18.46 -3.44 -1.31
CA ASN A 41 18.44 -2.38 -2.31
C ASN A 41 17.34 -2.67 -3.31
N ASN A 42 16.45 -1.70 -3.52
CA ASN A 42 15.36 -1.80 -4.51
C ASN A 42 15.63 -0.85 -5.68
N TYR A 43 15.40 -1.34 -6.88
CA TYR A 43 15.52 -0.61 -8.14
C TYR A 43 14.14 -0.57 -8.78
N ILE A 44 13.58 0.64 -8.88
CA ILE A 44 12.23 0.83 -9.42
C ILE A 44 12.34 1.13 -10.91
N HIS A 45 11.60 0.35 -11.70
CA HIS A 45 11.50 0.48 -13.15
C HIS A 45 10.11 1.00 -13.50
N ASP A 46 10.05 2.20 -14.04
CA ASP A 46 8.81 2.81 -14.52
C ASP A 46 8.33 2.16 -15.83
N SER A 47 7.02 2.21 -16.08
CA SER A 47 6.46 1.80 -17.36
C SER A 47 6.90 2.74 -18.49
N LYS A 48 6.99 2.20 -19.71
CA LYS A 48 7.27 2.97 -20.94
C LYS A 48 6.38 4.22 -21.07
N TYR A 49 5.13 4.12 -20.64
CA TYR A 49 4.18 5.22 -20.65
C TYR A 49 3.89 5.72 -19.24
N ARG A 50 3.76 7.04 -19.09
CA ARG A 50 3.19 7.67 -17.88
C ARG A 50 1.68 7.79 -18.06
N TYR A 51 0.94 7.44 -17.01
CA TYR A 51 -0.52 7.53 -17.01
C TYR A 51 -1.00 8.56 -15.99
N LEU A 52 -2.12 9.21 -16.30
CA LEU A 52 -2.95 9.95 -15.37
C LEU A 52 -4.31 9.24 -15.28
N VAL A 53 -4.94 9.21 -14.11
CA VAL A 53 -6.29 8.63 -13.99
C VAL A 53 -7.22 9.67 -13.41
N THR A 54 -8.29 10.02 -14.12
CA THR A 54 -9.24 11.04 -13.65
C THR A 54 -9.97 10.54 -12.40
N LYS A 55 -10.08 11.37 -11.36
CA LYS A 55 -10.83 11.09 -10.12
C LYS A 55 -12.22 11.74 -10.09
N LYS A 56 -12.48 12.63 -11.05
CA LYS A 56 -13.76 13.29 -11.35
C LYS A 56 -13.79 13.63 -12.83
N ASN A 57 -14.94 14.06 -13.35
CA ASN A 57 -15.01 14.58 -14.71
C ASN A 57 -14.00 15.72 -14.89
N ALA A 58 -13.30 15.70 -16.00
CA ALA A 58 -12.26 16.66 -16.34
C ALA A 58 -12.62 17.32 -17.67
N ILE A 59 -12.31 18.61 -17.79
CA ILE A 59 -12.39 19.32 -19.07
C ILE A 59 -10.99 19.32 -19.66
N ALA A 60 -10.89 18.83 -20.88
CA ALA A 60 -9.71 18.93 -21.71
C ALA A 60 -10.06 19.71 -22.98
N TYR A 61 -9.05 20.05 -23.78
CA TYR A 61 -9.21 20.77 -25.04
C TYR A 61 -8.54 20.00 -26.15
N LYS A 62 -9.02 20.08 -27.39
CA LYS A 62 -8.25 19.52 -28.52
C LYS A 62 -6.87 20.17 -28.57
N ALA A 63 -5.84 19.38 -28.89
CA ALA A 63 -4.48 19.88 -29.00
C ALA A 63 -4.08 20.08 -30.47
N ILE A 64 -3.69 21.30 -30.82
CA ILE A 64 -3.08 21.66 -32.11
C ILE A 64 -1.57 21.75 -31.89
N GLY A 65 -0.83 20.71 -32.29
CA GLY A 65 0.58 20.58 -31.98
C GLY A 65 0.83 20.45 -30.47
N LYS A 66 1.39 21.49 -29.84
CA LYS A 66 1.66 21.58 -28.39
C LYS A 66 0.71 22.53 -27.66
N ALA A 67 -0.17 23.22 -28.37
CA ALA A 67 -1.07 24.22 -27.82
C ALA A 67 -2.52 23.68 -27.72
N PRO A 68 -3.28 24.08 -26.70
CA PRO A 68 -4.72 23.83 -26.65
C PRO A 68 -5.50 24.73 -27.61
N ASP A 69 -6.55 24.18 -28.21
CA ASP A 69 -7.64 24.94 -28.80
C ASP A 69 -8.75 25.11 -27.74
N TYR A 70 -8.76 26.28 -27.08
CA TYR A 70 -9.71 26.59 -26.01
C TYR A 70 -11.17 26.68 -26.47
N THR A 71 -11.43 26.73 -27.79
CA THR A 71 -12.80 26.71 -28.33
C THR A 71 -13.34 25.28 -28.47
N ALA A 72 -12.46 24.28 -28.55
CA ALA A 72 -12.80 22.88 -28.76
C ALA A 72 -12.63 22.04 -27.48
N SER A 73 -13.52 22.26 -26.49
CA SER A 73 -13.50 21.51 -25.24
C SER A 73 -14.04 20.08 -25.38
N VAL A 74 -13.49 19.16 -24.59
CA VAL A 74 -13.88 17.75 -24.50
C VAL A 74 -14.03 17.37 -23.03
N SER A 75 -15.17 16.78 -22.67
CA SER A 75 -15.40 16.26 -21.32
C SER A 75 -14.87 14.83 -21.20
N ILE A 76 -13.88 14.64 -20.34
CA ILE A 76 -13.35 13.32 -19.98
C ILE A 76 -14.05 12.83 -18.73
N SER A 77 -14.64 11.64 -18.81
CA SER A 77 -15.34 11.03 -17.67
C SER A 77 -14.39 10.70 -16.50
N LYS A 78 -14.95 10.56 -15.30
CA LYS A 78 -14.25 10.03 -14.12
C LYS A 78 -13.73 8.61 -14.34
N ASN A 79 -12.61 8.27 -13.71
CA ASN A 79 -11.92 6.97 -13.72
C ASN A 79 -11.33 6.56 -15.08
N VAL A 80 -11.08 7.51 -15.97
CA VAL A 80 -10.46 7.26 -17.28
C VAL A 80 -8.93 7.30 -17.16
N PRO A 81 -8.21 6.24 -17.59
CA PRO A 81 -6.76 6.22 -17.63
C PRO A 81 -6.24 6.88 -18.91
N LEU A 82 -5.68 8.07 -18.77
CA LEU A 82 -5.11 8.88 -19.83
C LEU A 82 -3.62 8.57 -20.01
N THR A 83 -3.20 8.32 -21.24
CA THR A 83 -1.78 8.15 -21.56
C THR A 83 -1.16 9.53 -21.79
N VAL A 84 -0.13 9.89 -20.99
CA VAL A 84 0.62 11.13 -21.21
C VAL A 84 1.54 10.96 -22.40
N ARG A 85 1.28 11.73 -23.46
CA ARG A 85 2.11 11.77 -24.68
C ARG A 85 3.22 12.80 -24.58
N GLN A 86 2.91 13.94 -23.97
CA GLN A 86 3.88 15.02 -23.78
C GLN A 86 3.54 15.84 -22.54
N THR A 87 4.56 16.32 -21.84
CA THR A 87 4.41 17.38 -20.83
C THR A 87 4.73 18.70 -21.51
N VAL A 88 3.85 19.68 -21.34
CA VAL A 88 3.96 21.02 -21.91
C VAL A 88 3.75 22.04 -20.80
N GLU A 89 4.00 23.31 -21.07
CA GLU A 89 3.69 24.37 -20.11
C GLU A 89 2.19 24.33 -19.74
N GLY A 90 1.89 24.47 -18.46
CA GLY A 90 0.51 24.47 -17.94
C GLY A 90 -0.21 23.11 -17.90
N GLY A 91 0.35 22.02 -18.45
CA GLY A 91 -0.34 20.73 -18.44
C GLY A 91 0.29 19.60 -19.23
N HIS A 92 -0.57 18.72 -19.75
CA HIS A 92 -0.18 17.51 -20.45
C HIS A 92 -0.98 17.32 -21.74
N ILE A 93 -0.30 16.90 -22.81
CA ILE A 93 -0.95 16.31 -23.97
C ILE A 93 -1.19 14.83 -23.66
N VAL A 94 -2.45 14.42 -23.72
CA VAL A 94 -2.91 13.09 -23.35
C VAL A 94 -3.77 12.47 -24.44
N THR A 95 -3.92 11.15 -24.40
CA THR A 95 -4.89 10.41 -25.21
C THR A 95 -5.73 9.51 -24.30
N GLU A 96 -7.02 9.39 -24.60
CA GLU A 96 -7.90 8.41 -23.97
C GLU A 96 -7.56 6.97 -24.43
N PRO A 97 -7.99 5.94 -23.68
CA PRO A 97 -7.83 4.56 -24.12
C PRO A 97 -8.43 4.35 -25.52
N GLN A 98 -7.70 3.67 -26.40
CA GLN A 98 -8.14 3.34 -27.77
C GLN A 98 -8.39 4.55 -28.70
N SER A 99 -8.19 5.79 -28.24
CA SER A 99 -8.25 6.98 -29.08
C SER A 99 -6.86 7.45 -29.50
N THR A 100 -6.77 8.01 -30.70
CA THR A 100 -5.59 8.73 -31.21
C THR A 100 -5.69 10.24 -31.02
N ASP A 101 -6.85 10.74 -30.56
CA ASP A 101 -7.09 12.17 -30.36
C ASP A 101 -6.19 12.72 -29.26
N LYS A 102 -5.47 13.79 -29.60
CA LYS A 102 -4.62 14.51 -28.67
C LYS A 102 -5.43 15.56 -27.95
N LEU A 103 -5.48 15.45 -26.64
CA LEU A 103 -6.17 16.38 -25.77
C LEU A 103 -5.15 17.08 -24.86
N PHE A 104 -5.31 18.37 -24.64
CA PHE A 104 -4.59 19.13 -23.63
C PHE A 104 -5.38 19.14 -22.33
N LEU A 105 -4.77 18.60 -21.27
CA LEU A 105 -5.30 18.59 -19.92
C LEU A 105 -4.48 19.55 -19.04
N SER A 106 -5.07 20.70 -18.71
CA SER A 106 -4.53 21.64 -17.73
C SER A 106 -4.84 21.25 -16.29
N ASN A 107 -4.05 21.74 -15.33
CA ASN A 107 -4.37 21.65 -13.88
C ASN A 107 -4.70 20.21 -13.41
N ASP A 108 -4.00 19.22 -13.96
CA ASP A 108 -4.25 17.79 -13.78
C ASP A 108 -4.43 17.38 -12.31
N LYS A 109 -3.62 17.91 -11.39
CA LYS A 109 -3.69 17.64 -9.94
C LYS A 109 -5.09 17.77 -9.35
N GLN A 110 -5.92 18.68 -9.89
CA GLN A 110 -7.30 18.86 -9.44
C GLN A 110 -8.21 17.73 -9.92
N PHE A 111 -7.96 17.17 -11.09
CA PHE A 111 -8.84 16.22 -11.79
C PHE A 111 -8.37 14.78 -11.70
N VAL A 112 -7.11 14.51 -11.34
CA VAL A 112 -6.52 13.17 -11.35
C VAL A 112 -6.24 12.65 -9.94
N TYR A 113 -6.22 11.33 -9.79
CA TYR A 113 -5.73 10.67 -8.58
C TYR A 113 -4.24 10.93 -8.39
N SER A 114 -3.82 11.18 -7.14
CA SER A 114 -2.40 11.29 -6.79
C SER A 114 -1.75 9.91 -6.77
N SER A 115 -0.61 9.75 -7.44
CA SER A 115 0.26 8.57 -7.30
C SER A 115 1.32 8.71 -6.20
N ASP A 116 1.42 9.89 -5.58
CA ASP A 116 2.44 10.17 -4.55
C ASP A 116 2.20 9.36 -3.28
N VAL A 117 3.29 9.01 -2.61
CA VAL A 117 3.25 8.44 -1.26
C VAL A 117 2.95 9.55 -0.25
N LYS A 118 1.99 9.32 0.63
CA LYS A 118 1.62 10.19 1.76
C LYS A 118 2.03 9.52 3.08
N SER A 119 3.31 9.63 3.41
CA SER A 119 3.87 9.10 4.66
C SER A 119 3.47 9.96 5.86
N LEU A 120 3.08 9.31 6.97
CA LEU A 120 2.84 10.02 8.23
C LEU A 120 4.16 10.31 8.95
N SER A 121 4.29 11.54 9.45
CA SER A 121 5.37 11.90 10.38
C SER A 121 5.26 11.13 11.71
N LYS A 122 6.36 11.08 12.48
CA LYS A 122 6.36 10.49 13.83
C LYS A 122 5.29 11.10 14.74
N LYS A 123 5.05 12.41 14.65
CA LYS A 123 4.01 13.11 15.41
C LYS A 123 2.61 12.62 15.00
N GLN A 124 2.35 12.52 13.70
CA GLN A 124 1.07 12.03 13.18
C GLN A 124 0.82 10.56 13.54
N ILE A 125 1.85 9.71 13.54
CA ILE A 125 1.72 8.30 13.99
C ILE A 125 1.34 8.23 15.48
N LYS A 126 1.96 9.07 16.33
CA LYS A 126 1.58 9.16 17.75
C LYS A 126 0.12 9.60 17.93
N VAL A 127 -0.32 10.58 17.13
CA VAL A 127 -1.73 11.03 17.11
C VAL A 127 -2.64 9.89 16.67
N LEU A 128 -2.31 9.18 15.59
CA LEU A 128 -3.08 8.05 15.09
C LEU A 128 -3.24 6.93 16.13
N ALA A 129 -2.17 6.62 16.87
CA ALA A 129 -2.21 5.64 17.94
C ALA A 129 -3.13 6.08 19.10
N LYS A 130 -3.12 7.38 19.47
CA LYS A 130 -4.05 7.94 20.46
C LYS A 130 -5.50 7.87 19.96
N ASP A 131 -5.73 8.18 18.70
CA ASP A 131 -7.05 8.12 18.07
C ASP A 131 -7.59 6.69 18.05
N SER A 132 -6.75 5.71 17.74
CA SER A 132 -7.09 4.29 17.81
C SER A 132 -7.49 3.86 19.22
N LYS A 133 -6.74 4.26 20.26
CA LYS A 133 -7.12 3.98 21.66
C LYS A 133 -8.45 4.64 22.05
N LYS A 134 -8.68 5.89 21.63
CA LYS A 134 -9.95 6.61 21.89
C LYS A 134 -11.11 5.99 21.12
N TRP A 135 -10.88 5.48 19.92
CA TRP A 135 -11.89 4.78 19.13
C TRP A 135 -12.23 3.42 19.76
N SER A 136 -11.22 2.65 20.20
CA SER A 136 -11.44 1.32 20.75
C SER A 136 -12.25 1.34 22.05
N SER A 137 -12.13 2.39 22.87
CA SER A 137 -13.01 2.58 24.04
C SER A 137 -14.48 2.87 23.68
N LYS A 138 -14.75 3.39 22.48
CA LYS A 138 -16.09 3.77 22.02
C LYS A 138 -16.85 2.68 21.26
N ILE A 139 -16.16 1.69 20.70
CA ILE A 139 -16.82 0.62 19.93
C ILE A 139 -17.38 -0.51 20.81
N GLY A 140 -17.06 -0.50 22.11
CA GLY A 140 -17.52 -1.47 23.09
C GLY A 140 -16.71 -2.78 23.09
N LYS A 141 -16.74 -3.48 24.24
CA LYS A 141 -15.91 -4.66 24.52
C LYS A 141 -16.07 -5.78 23.47
N LYS A 142 -17.31 -6.05 23.02
CA LYS A 142 -17.58 -7.10 22.02
C LYS A 142 -16.93 -6.83 20.67
N SER A 143 -16.93 -5.57 20.19
CA SER A 143 -16.24 -5.22 18.94
C SER A 143 -14.73 -5.25 19.09
N VAL A 144 -14.18 -4.79 20.23
CA VAL A 144 -12.74 -4.93 20.51
C VAL A 144 -12.31 -6.40 20.52
N GLN A 145 -13.08 -7.27 21.18
CA GLN A 145 -12.84 -8.72 21.17
C GLN A 145 -12.97 -9.33 19.77
N ALA A 146 -13.91 -8.87 18.95
CA ALA A 146 -14.05 -9.33 17.57
C ALA A 146 -12.86 -8.91 16.70
N VAL A 147 -12.33 -7.69 16.87
CA VAL A 147 -11.08 -7.25 16.23
C VAL A 147 -9.90 -8.09 16.70
N GLY A 148 -9.76 -8.32 18.01
CA GLY A 148 -8.71 -9.20 18.55
C GLY A 148 -8.80 -10.64 18.04
N TYR A 149 -10.03 -11.17 17.86
CA TYR A 149 -10.24 -12.47 17.22
C TYR A 149 -9.84 -12.44 15.74
N TYR A 150 -10.22 -11.40 15.00
CA TYR A 150 -9.83 -11.23 13.60
C TYR A 150 -8.31 -11.22 13.47
N THR A 151 -7.59 -10.42 14.28
CA THR A 151 -6.12 -10.32 14.22
C THR A 151 -5.36 -11.55 14.75
N GLY A 152 -6.06 -12.54 15.31
CA GLY A 152 -5.49 -13.83 15.68
C GLY A 152 -5.98 -14.90 14.72
N ASP A 153 -6.65 -15.91 15.26
CA ASP A 153 -7.03 -17.13 14.53
C ASP A 153 -8.31 -16.99 13.70
N GLY A 154 -8.89 -15.79 13.66
CA GLY A 154 -10.21 -15.52 13.09
C GLY A 154 -10.21 -15.00 11.66
N TYR A 155 -9.09 -14.48 11.15
CA TYR A 155 -9.07 -13.76 9.88
C TYR A 155 -9.51 -14.63 8.70
N GLU A 156 -9.04 -15.88 8.60
CA GLU A 156 -9.40 -16.78 7.48
C GLU A 156 -10.89 -17.08 7.46
N LYS A 157 -11.47 -17.38 8.62
CA LYS A 157 -12.90 -17.71 8.76
C LYS A 157 -13.77 -16.50 8.43
N ILE A 158 -13.41 -15.32 8.95
CA ILE A 158 -14.15 -14.08 8.68
C ILE A 158 -14.04 -13.69 7.21
N ASN A 159 -12.83 -13.69 6.65
CA ASN A 159 -12.61 -13.30 5.26
C ASN A 159 -13.22 -14.31 4.28
N GLY A 160 -13.17 -15.61 4.61
CA GLY A 160 -13.88 -16.66 3.86
C GLY A 160 -15.39 -16.44 3.83
N TYR A 161 -15.99 -16.14 4.98
CA TYR A 161 -17.40 -15.77 5.07
C TYR A 161 -17.73 -14.54 4.22
N LEU A 162 -16.96 -13.44 4.33
CA LEU A 162 -17.23 -12.22 3.58
C LEU A 162 -17.10 -12.41 2.06
N ARG A 163 -16.22 -13.30 1.60
CA ARG A 163 -16.03 -13.59 0.17
C ARG A 163 -17.12 -14.51 -0.40
N ASN A 164 -17.54 -15.50 0.38
CA ASN A 164 -18.33 -16.64 -0.11
C ASN A 164 -19.76 -16.71 0.46
N GLY A 165 -20.10 -15.86 1.44
CA GLY A 165 -21.41 -15.84 2.12
C GLY A 165 -21.64 -16.97 3.13
N LYS A 166 -20.79 -18.00 3.17
CA LYS A 166 -20.94 -19.18 4.04
C LYS A 166 -20.06 -19.05 5.29
N GLY A 167 -20.65 -19.16 6.48
CA GLY A 167 -19.91 -19.15 7.74
C GLY A 167 -20.78 -19.53 8.95
N GLN A 168 -20.15 -20.10 9.98
CA GLN A 168 -20.85 -20.42 11.23
C GLN A 168 -21.42 -19.15 11.87
N LYS A 169 -22.59 -19.23 12.52
CA LYS A 169 -23.28 -18.09 13.18
C LYS A 169 -22.37 -17.23 14.07
N LYS A 170 -21.44 -17.87 14.80
CA LYS A 170 -20.43 -17.18 15.64
C LYS A 170 -19.45 -16.35 14.80
N VAL A 171 -18.99 -16.86 13.65
CA VAL A 171 -18.09 -16.16 12.73
C VAL A 171 -18.80 -14.97 12.09
N VAL A 172 -20.04 -15.17 11.62
CA VAL A 172 -20.89 -14.12 11.03
C VAL A 172 -21.07 -12.95 12.01
N LYS A 173 -21.44 -13.26 13.26
CA LYS A 173 -21.61 -12.24 14.32
C LYS A 173 -20.31 -11.47 14.60
N LYS A 174 -19.16 -12.14 14.59
CA LYS A 174 -17.86 -11.48 14.76
C LYS A 174 -17.51 -10.60 13.56
N ALA A 175 -17.76 -11.06 12.33
CA ALA A 175 -17.57 -10.25 11.14
C ALA A 175 -18.37 -8.94 11.22
N GLN A 176 -19.67 -9.04 11.54
CA GLN A 176 -20.55 -7.87 11.74
C GLN A 176 -20.04 -6.91 12.83
N LEU A 177 -19.53 -7.44 13.94
CA LEU A 177 -18.94 -6.64 15.02
C LEU A 177 -17.66 -5.92 14.59
N VAL A 178 -16.83 -6.52 13.74
CA VAL A 178 -15.66 -5.88 13.13
C VAL A 178 -16.11 -4.79 12.15
N GLN A 179 -17.03 -5.09 11.22
CA GLN A 179 -17.59 -4.12 10.25
C GLN A 179 -18.14 -2.88 10.96
N LYS A 180 -18.99 -3.09 11.97
CA LYS A 180 -19.56 -2.01 12.81
C LYS A 180 -18.50 -1.25 13.61
N GLY A 181 -17.45 -1.94 14.07
CA GLY A 181 -16.36 -1.32 14.82
C GLY A 181 -15.54 -0.39 13.95
N ILE A 182 -14.94 -0.93 12.87
CA ILE A 182 -13.99 -0.19 12.03
C ILE A 182 -14.66 0.93 11.24
N SER A 183 -15.96 0.81 10.93
CA SER A 183 -16.71 1.88 10.25
C SER A 183 -16.84 3.17 11.05
N LYS A 184 -16.69 3.10 12.39
CA LYS A 184 -16.71 4.25 13.29
C LYS A 184 -15.36 4.97 13.42
N PHE A 185 -14.27 4.39 12.92
CA PHE A 185 -12.97 5.04 12.96
C PHE A 185 -12.92 6.16 11.90
N LYS A 186 -12.32 7.30 12.27
CA LYS A 186 -12.11 8.44 11.38
C LYS A 186 -10.61 8.71 11.31
N LEU A 187 -10.02 8.43 10.15
CA LEU A 187 -8.64 8.76 9.85
C LEU A 187 -8.51 10.27 9.66
N ARG A 188 -7.58 10.91 10.38
CA ARG A 188 -7.40 12.38 10.36
C ARG A 188 -6.61 12.90 9.16
N TYR A 189 -5.68 12.10 8.66
CA TYR A 189 -4.72 12.53 7.65
C TYR A 189 -4.75 11.57 6.47
N ASN A 190 -4.68 12.12 5.26
CA ASN A 190 -4.41 11.31 4.08
C ASN A 190 -3.13 10.50 4.32
N THR A 191 -3.13 9.22 3.96
CA THR A 191 -1.98 8.36 4.17
C THR A 191 -1.84 7.31 3.08
N THR A 192 -0.68 6.65 3.04
CA THR A 192 -0.42 5.48 2.20
C THR A 192 -0.20 4.27 3.09
N VAL A 193 -0.92 3.18 2.78
CA VAL A 193 -0.72 1.86 3.40
C VAL A 193 -0.22 0.86 2.36
N TYR A 194 0.30 -0.27 2.83
CA TYR A 194 0.94 -1.27 2.01
C TYR A 194 0.38 -2.66 2.29
N ARG A 195 0.28 -3.50 1.26
CA ARG A 195 -0.17 -4.90 1.37
C ARG A 195 0.60 -5.78 0.40
N GLY A 196 1.28 -6.80 0.92
CA GLY A 196 1.79 -7.89 0.09
C GLY A 196 0.63 -8.76 -0.39
N ILE A 197 0.65 -9.18 -1.66
CA ILE A 197 -0.35 -10.08 -2.23
C ILE A 197 0.29 -11.03 -3.26
N SER A 198 -0.22 -12.25 -3.34
CA SER A 198 0.17 -13.21 -4.38
C SER A 198 -0.44 -12.86 -5.73
N ASN A 199 0.14 -13.37 -6.82
CA ASN A 199 -0.43 -13.21 -8.16
C ASN A 199 -1.87 -13.76 -8.27
N LYS A 200 -2.14 -14.91 -7.62
CA LYS A 200 -3.49 -15.49 -7.55
C LYS A 200 -4.47 -14.56 -6.83
N GLY A 201 -4.08 -14.04 -5.66
CA GLY A 201 -4.92 -13.10 -4.90
C GLY A 201 -5.20 -11.82 -5.68
N LEU A 202 -4.19 -11.29 -6.38
CA LEU A 202 -4.36 -10.12 -7.25
C LEU A 202 -5.35 -10.42 -8.39
N LYS A 203 -5.18 -11.53 -9.12
CA LYS A 203 -6.07 -11.92 -10.22
C LYS A 203 -7.53 -12.03 -9.75
N LEU A 204 -7.76 -12.66 -8.60
CA LEU A 204 -9.11 -12.75 -8.00
C LEU A 204 -9.67 -11.37 -7.66
N SER A 205 -8.85 -10.48 -7.08
CA SER A 205 -9.28 -9.12 -6.72
C SER A 205 -9.54 -8.22 -7.93
N LEU A 206 -9.03 -8.59 -9.11
CA LEU A 206 -9.30 -7.94 -10.40
C LEU A 206 -10.45 -8.63 -11.17
N ASN A 207 -11.24 -9.48 -10.48
CA ASN A 207 -12.31 -10.28 -11.10
C ASN A 207 -11.82 -11.12 -12.29
N ASN A 208 -10.66 -11.75 -12.13
CA ASN A 208 -9.96 -12.55 -13.14
C ASN A 208 -9.53 -11.81 -14.42
N ARG A 209 -9.62 -10.47 -14.45
CA ARG A 209 -9.13 -9.64 -15.56
C ARG A 209 -7.63 -9.38 -15.45
N GLY A 210 -7.04 -8.96 -16.57
CA GLY A 210 -5.65 -8.53 -16.62
C GLY A 210 -5.39 -7.26 -15.79
N LEU A 211 -4.18 -7.12 -15.26
CA LEU A 211 -3.75 -5.91 -14.56
C LEU A 211 -3.40 -4.81 -15.57
N SER A 212 -4.13 -3.70 -15.53
CA SER A 212 -3.85 -2.47 -16.27
C SER A 212 -4.11 -1.22 -15.42
N VAL A 213 -3.55 -0.07 -15.82
CA VAL A 213 -3.95 1.21 -15.22
C VAL A 213 -5.43 1.49 -15.56
N GLY A 214 -6.20 1.96 -14.58
CA GLY A 214 -7.65 2.09 -14.64
C GLY A 214 -8.41 0.84 -14.16
N SER A 215 -7.73 -0.30 -13.99
CA SER A 215 -8.35 -1.52 -13.46
C SER A 215 -8.96 -1.29 -12.07
N ILE A 216 -10.14 -1.85 -11.84
CA ILE A 216 -10.79 -1.86 -10.51
C ILE A 216 -10.33 -3.08 -9.73
N TYR A 217 -9.75 -2.83 -8.56
CA TYR A 217 -9.40 -3.82 -7.55
C TYR A 217 -10.47 -3.84 -6.46
N GLN A 218 -10.94 -5.02 -6.08
CA GLN A 218 -11.88 -5.19 -4.98
C GLN A 218 -11.69 -6.56 -4.32
N ASP A 219 -11.57 -6.57 -2.99
CA ASP A 219 -11.74 -7.77 -2.18
C ASP A 219 -13.05 -7.64 -1.40
N LYS A 220 -13.90 -8.67 -1.43
CA LYS A 220 -15.14 -8.69 -0.65
C LYS A 220 -14.87 -8.78 0.86
N ALA A 221 -13.71 -9.30 1.25
CA ALA A 221 -13.26 -9.34 2.64
C ALA A 221 -12.58 -8.04 3.09
N PHE A 222 -12.25 -7.96 4.37
CA PHE A 222 -11.35 -6.93 4.87
C PHE A 222 -9.96 -7.08 4.23
N SER A 223 -9.28 -5.95 4.08
CA SER A 223 -7.89 -5.94 3.61
C SER A 223 -6.95 -5.48 4.72
N SER A 224 -6.21 -6.43 5.28
CA SER A 224 -5.10 -6.13 6.20
C SER A 224 -3.98 -5.43 5.44
N THR A 225 -3.60 -4.25 5.91
CA THR A 225 -2.54 -3.42 5.33
C THR A 225 -1.66 -2.87 6.45
N SER A 226 -0.45 -2.40 6.13
CA SER A 226 0.46 -1.79 7.08
C SER A 226 0.83 -0.37 6.68
N LEU A 227 1.01 0.52 7.65
CA LEU A 227 1.68 1.82 7.42
C LEU A 227 3.17 1.65 7.10
N SER A 228 3.74 0.46 7.29
CA SER A 228 5.14 0.14 7.00
C SER A 228 5.24 -0.70 5.73
N LYS A 229 5.87 -0.12 4.70
CA LYS A 229 6.25 -0.86 3.48
C LYS A 229 7.06 -2.12 3.81
N GLN A 230 7.97 -2.03 4.79
CA GLN A 230 8.85 -3.13 5.18
C GLN A 230 8.07 -4.29 5.78
N VAL A 231 7.10 -3.99 6.64
CA VAL A 231 6.22 -5.01 7.24
C VAL A 231 5.42 -5.70 6.14
N ALA A 232 4.82 -4.92 5.23
CA ALA A 232 4.05 -5.48 4.11
C ALA A 232 4.89 -6.36 3.17
N LEU A 233 6.16 -6.00 2.92
CA LEU A 233 7.09 -6.82 2.13
C LEU A 233 7.48 -8.13 2.82
N GLY A 234 7.39 -8.19 4.16
CA GLY A 234 7.58 -9.44 4.90
C GLY A 234 6.46 -10.46 4.70
N PHE A 235 5.30 -10.04 4.17
CA PHE A 235 4.09 -10.86 4.09
C PHE A 235 3.76 -11.49 2.73
N SER A 236 4.49 -11.19 1.63
CA SER A 236 4.33 -11.90 0.33
C SER A 236 5.32 -11.38 -0.73
N SER A 237 5.72 -12.25 -1.67
CA SER A 237 6.91 -12.15 -2.51
C SER A 237 6.70 -11.81 -4.00
N GLN A 238 5.49 -11.46 -4.46
CA GLN A 238 5.24 -11.23 -5.91
C GLN A 238 4.66 -9.85 -6.26
N CYS A 239 3.69 -9.36 -5.49
CA CYS A 239 3.09 -8.04 -5.70
C CYS A 239 3.01 -7.26 -4.38
N LEU A 240 3.35 -5.98 -4.43
CA LEU A 240 3.18 -5.03 -3.34
C LEU A 240 2.16 -3.97 -3.77
N LEU A 241 1.04 -3.94 -3.06
CA LEU A 241 0.04 -2.89 -3.19
C LEU A 241 0.47 -1.68 -2.37
N ARG A 242 0.48 -0.50 -2.99
CA ARG A 242 0.64 0.83 -2.38
C ARG A 242 -0.70 1.55 -2.48
N ILE A 243 -1.42 1.70 -1.38
CA ILE A 243 -2.80 2.18 -1.38
C ILE A 243 -2.86 3.55 -0.73
N ASN A 244 -3.27 4.56 -1.49
CA ASN A 244 -3.51 5.91 -1.02
C ASN A 244 -4.94 6.02 -0.47
N ILE A 245 -5.04 6.41 0.80
CA ILE A 245 -6.29 6.53 1.57
C ILE A 245 -6.46 7.99 1.98
N PRO A 246 -7.50 8.69 1.51
CA PRO A 246 -7.86 10.00 2.06
C PRO A 246 -8.26 9.93 3.54
N ALA A 247 -8.20 11.05 4.23
CA ALA A 247 -8.81 11.22 5.54
C ALA A 247 -10.32 10.92 5.46
N GLY A 248 -10.88 10.37 6.54
CA GLY A 248 -12.26 9.90 6.57
C GLY A 248 -12.40 8.48 7.10
N SER A 249 -13.51 7.83 6.76
CA SER A 249 -13.90 6.53 7.31
C SER A 249 -13.77 5.42 6.28
N HIS A 250 -12.57 4.86 6.15
CA HIS A 250 -12.23 3.84 5.14
C HIS A 250 -11.68 2.54 5.75
N GLY A 251 -11.63 2.47 7.08
CA GLY A 251 -11.01 1.39 7.84
C GLY A 251 -10.62 1.89 9.23
N ALA A 252 -9.78 1.13 9.94
CA ALA A 252 -9.28 1.52 11.25
C ALA A 252 -7.80 1.19 11.43
N TYR A 253 -7.07 2.05 12.14
CA TYR A 253 -5.75 1.69 12.66
C TYR A 253 -5.93 0.80 13.88
N ILE A 254 -5.69 -0.51 13.75
CA ILE A 254 -6.05 -1.51 14.76
C ILE A 254 -4.85 -2.05 15.55
N ASP A 255 -3.63 -1.72 15.14
CA ASP A 255 -2.38 -2.15 15.79
C ASP A 255 -2.40 -2.05 17.33
N PRO A 256 -2.91 -0.99 17.99
CA PRO A 256 -2.94 -0.92 19.45
C PRO A 256 -3.80 -1.97 20.15
N ILE A 257 -4.80 -2.52 19.46
CA ILE A 257 -5.72 -3.56 19.97
C ILE A 257 -5.57 -4.90 19.24
N SER A 258 -4.60 -5.01 18.33
CA SER A 258 -4.27 -6.24 17.63
C SER A 258 -3.60 -7.24 18.57
N LYS A 259 -3.79 -8.54 18.30
CA LYS A 259 -2.97 -9.59 18.90
C LYS A 259 -1.52 -9.55 18.37
N ASN A 260 -1.31 -9.04 17.16
CA ASN A 260 -0.01 -8.92 16.51
C ASN A 260 0.47 -7.45 16.52
N LYS A 261 0.71 -6.92 17.72
CA LYS A 261 1.17 -5.52 17.87
C LYS A 261 2.53 -5.32 17.20
N GLY A 262 2.73 -4.17 16.58
CA GLY A 262 4.00 -3.79 15.92
C GLY A 262 3.93 -3.90 14.40
N GLU A 263 2.90 -4.53 13.85
CA GLU A 263 2.65 -4.60 12.41
C GLU A 263 2.19 -3.26 11.82
N LYS A 264 1.82 -2.29 12.66
CA LYS A 264 1.27 -0.98 12.26
C LYS A 264 0.07 -1.17 11.32
N GLU A 265 -0.76 -2.15 11.66
CA GLU A 265 -1.89 -2.58 10.85
C GLU A 265 -2.97 -1.48 10.76
N TYR A 266 -3.30 -1.14 9.51
CA TYR A 266 -4.52 -0.43 9.16
C TYR A 266 -5.44 -1.40 8.42
N LEU A 267 -6.58 -1.73 9.02
CA LEU A 267 -7.55 -2.65 8.45
C LEU A 267 -8.53 -1.88 7.57
N LEU A 268 -8.43 -2.06 6.26
CA LEU A 268 -9.38 -1.49 5.31
C LEU A 268 -10.75 -2.16 5.42
N LYS A 269 -11.81 -1.38 5.21
CA LYS A 269 -13.18 -1.88 5.12
C LYS A 269 -13.30 -2.96 4.05
N GLU A 270 -14.20 -3.89 4.30
CA GLU A 270 -14.59 -4.94 3.39
C GLU A 270 -15.25 -4.36 2.14
N GLY A 271 -15.06 -5.01 0.99
CA GLY A 271 -15.72 -4.61 -0.26
C GLY A 271 -15.26 -3.27 -0.83
N GLN A 272 -14.25 -2.62 -0.24
CA GLN A 272 -13.74 -1.34 -0.71
C GLN A 272 -13.18 -1.46 -2.13
N LYS A 273 -13.72 -0.65 -3.05
CA LYS A 273 -13.21 -0.56 -4.42
C LYS A 273 -12.02 0.39 -4.48
N LEU A 274 -11.00 -0.04 -5.21
CA LEU A 274 -9.78 0.72 -5.48
C LEU A 274 -9.57 0.78 -7.00
N ILE A 275 -8.90 1.83 -7.47
CA ILE A 275 -8.48 1.95 -8.87
C ILE A 275 -6.96 1.92 -8.99
N VAL A 276 -6.45 1.14 -9.94
CA VAL A 276 -5.02 1.08 -10.27
C VAL A 276 -4.63 2.36 -11.00
N THR A 277 -3.69 3.12 -10.45
CA THR A 277 -3.23 4.39 -11.04
C THR A 277 -1.79 4.37 -11.51
N LYS A 278 -0.97 3.43 -11.01
CA LYS A 278 0.40 3.25 -11.47
C LYS A 278 0.83 1.80 -11.28
N ILE A 279 1.57 1.24 -12.25
CA ILE A 279 2.19 -0.08 -12.17
C ILE A 279 3.68 0.11 -12.43
N GLN A 280 4.51 -0.45 -11.56
CA GLN A 280 5.96 -0.40 -11.66
C GLN A 280 6.51 -1.81 -11.42
N ASN A 281 7.63 -2.15 -12.05
CA ASN A 281 8.38 -3.35 -11.69
C ASN A 281 9.50 -2.93 -10.74
N VAL A 282 9.78 -3.77 -9.74
CA VAL A 282 10.88 -3.53 -8.81
C VAL A 282 11.78 -4.74 -8.83
N SER A 283 13.05 -4.57 -9.16
CA SER A 283 14.08 -5.57 -8.86
C SER A 283 14.73 -5.22 -7.53
N TYR A 284 15.19 -6.23 -6.80
CA TYR A 284 15.91 -6.02 -5.55
C TYR A 284 17.09 -6.97 -5.40
N THR A 285 18.09 -6.49 -4.68
CA THR A 285 19.17 -7.30 -4.12
C THR A 285 19.06 -7.24 -2.60
N GLU A 286 19.21 -8.38 -1.94
CA GLU A 286 19.17 -8.50 -0.49
C GLU A 286 20.40 -9.26 0.00
N ALA A 287 21.11 -8.68 0.97
CA ALA A 287 22.25 -9.30 1.63
C ALA A 287 21.95 -9.44 3.12
N THR A 288 21.99 -10.66 3.64
CA THR A 288 21.86 -10.93 5.08
C THR A 288 23.21 -11.34 5.65
N LYS A 289 23.60 -10.69 6.76
CA LYS A 289 24.79 -11.01 7.56
C LYS A 289 24.35 -11.52 8.93
N MET A 290 24.93 -12.63 9.38
CA MET A 290 24.68 -13.19 10.71
C MET A 290 25.88 -12.92 11.62
N TYR A 291 25.63 -12.65 12.89
CA TYR A 291 26.63 -12.41 13.93
C TYR A 291 26.29 -13.27 15.15
N LEU A 292 27.23 -14.07 15.64
CA LEU A 292 27.11 -14.73 16.94
C LEU A 292 27.79 -13.85 17.98
N ILE A 293 27.02 -13.37 18.95
CA ILE A 293 27.50 -12.61 20.10
C ILE A 293 27.59 -13.60 21.25
N LYS A 294 28.81 -13.93 21.67
CA LYS A 294 29.00 -14.80 22.82
C LYS A 294 28.77 -14.03 24.12
N ASN A 295 28.37 -14.75 25.15
CA ASN A 295 28.00 -14.24 26.47
C ASN A 295 29.08 -13.35 27.16
N LYS A 296 30.35 -13.43 26.71
CA LYS A 296 31.47 -12.57 27.16
C LYS A 296 31.61 -11.24 26.39
N GLY A 297 30.62 -10.84 25.59
CA GLY A 297 30.67 -9.64 24.75
C GLY A 297 31.54 -9.77 23.49
N SER A 298 32.27 -10.88 23.33
CA SER A 298 33.04 -11.17 22.12
C SER A 298 32.11 -11.48 20.95
N LYS A 299 32.24 -10.72 19.86
CA LYS A 299 31.57 -10.99 18.59
C LYS A 299 32.34 -12.06 17.84
N VAL A 300 31.75 -13.23 17.64
CA VAL A 300 32.23 -14.21 16.66
C VAL A 300 31.47 -13.95 15.36
N VAL A 301 32.18 -13.55 14.31
CA VAL A 301 31.58 -13.34 13.01
C VAL A 301 31.56 -14.66 12.27
N GLN A 302 30.40 -15.32 12.24
CA GLN A 302 30.18 -16.42 11.30
C GLN A 302 29.66 -15.82 9.99
N HIS A 303 30.53 -15.76 8.97
CA HIS A 303 30.21 -15.15 7.69
C HIS A 303 29.36 -16.09 6.82
N THR A 304 28.04 -15.97 6.91
CA THR A 304 27.16 -16.43 5.82
C THR A 304 26.53 -15.19 5.20
N THR A 305 26.92 -14.89 3.96
CA THR A 305 26.29 -13.84 3.16
C THR A 305 25.33 -14.50 2.18
N ASN A 306 24.04 -14.46 2.49
CA ASN A 306 23.02 -14.85 1.51
C ASN A 306 22.68 -13.64 0.67
N ASN A 307 23.07 -13.68 -0.60
CA ASN A 307 22.71 -12.68 -1.59
C ASN A 307 21.53 -13.18 -2.41
N VAL A 308 20.35 -12.61 -2.16
CA VAL A 308 19.13 -12.93 -2.91
C VAL A 308 18.87 -11.81 -3.91
N LYS A 309 18.59 -12.20 -5.16
CA LYS A 309 18.01 -11.30 -6.16
C LYS A 309 16.55 -11.69 -6.35
N GLY A 310 15.70 -10.71 -6.54
CA GLY A 310 14.30 -10.97 -6.82
C GLY A 310 13.62 -9.79 -7.51
N ASN A 311 12.35 -9.99 -7.82
CA ASN A 311 11.52 -8.94 -8.39
C ASN A 311 10.10 -9.01 -7.81
N TYR A 312 9.41 -7.89 -7.84
CA TYR A 312 7.98 -7.81 -7.53
C TYR A 312 7.33 -6.66 -8.31
N LYS A 313 6.00 -6.73 -8.50
CA LYS A 313 5.23 -5.62 -9.03
C LYS A 313 4.83 -4.66 -7.91
N LEU A 314 5.11 -3.37 -8.07
CA LEU A 314 4.59 -2.30 -7.21
C LEU A 314 3.35 -1.69 -7.88
N ILE A 315 2.20 -1.88 -7.27
CA ILE A 315 0.90 -1.46 -7.82
C ILE A 315 0.35 -0.35 -6.94
N THR A 316 0.18 0.84 -7.52
CA THR A 316 -0.41 1.99 -6.82
C THR A 316 -1.89 2.03 -7.04
N LEU A 317 -2.61 2.13 -5.93
CA LEU A 317 -4.06 2.09 -5.86
C LEU A 317 -4.54 3.34 -5.12
N ASN A 318 -5.67 3.87 -5.55
CA ASN A 318 -6.41 4.90 -4.82
C ASN A 318 -7.79 4.36 -4.46
N LEU A 319 -8.36 4.80 -3.34
CA LEU A 319 -9.78 4.56 -3.08
C LEU A 319 -10.60 5.11 -4.24
N LEU A 320 -11.51 4.29 -4.76
CA LEU A 320 -12.50 4.76 -5.72
C LEU A 320 -13.45 5.69 -4.96
N ASN A 321 -13.37 6.98 -5.26
CA ASN A 321 -14.31 7.99 -4.76
C ASN A 321 -15.65 7.89 -5.50
#